data_AF-A0A1Y5SW92-F1
#
_entry.id   AF-A0A1Y5SW92-F1
#
_cell.length_a   1.000
_cell.length_b   1.000
_cell.length_c   1.000
_cell.angle_alpha   90.00
_cell.angle_beta   90.00
_cell.angle_gamma   90.00
#
_symmetry.space_group_name_H-M   'P 1'
#
loop_
_entity.id
_entity.type
_entity.pdbx_description
1 polymer ?
#
loop_
_entity_poly.entity_id
_entity_poly.type
_entity_poly.pdbx_seq_one_letter_code
_entity_poly.pdbx_strand_id
1 'polypeptide(L)'
;MRGLMIRCALGSILCMALAGCLSTASGPVAGTRDQSVPMSSLASFDPAQFSGRWYEVEAYVPDGASCVLGAVTFSRQKNGDMILSEGPCSDGNLRRGVATRIGPGRFNFAGDELWVLWVDQSYDVAVIATPTGKAHVLSRALEIPRDKRKAARDILTWNGFDVSTLRPARRR
;
A
#
# COMPACT_ATOMS: atom_id res chain seq x y z
N MET A 1 -80.45 -15.75 -19.58
CA MET A 1 -80.57 -14.54 -18.73
C MET A 1 -79.39 -14.52 -17.77
N ARG A 2 -78.61 -13.41 -17.74
CA ARG A 2 -77.66 -12.98 -16.69
C ARG A 2 -76.53 -13.98 -16.34
N GLY A 3 -75.25 -13.72 -16.56
CA GLY A 3 -74.46 -12.55 -16.21
C GLY A 3 -73.29 -13.05 -15.33
N LEU A 4 -72.05 -12.97 -15.83
CA LEU A 4 -70.98 -12.13 -15.26
C LEU A 4 -70.02 -12.89 -14.32
N MET A 5 -68.75 -12.48 -14.39
CA MET A 5 -67.69 -12.61 -13.39
C MET A 5 -66.83 -13.90 -13.43
N ILE A 6 -65.51 -13.88 -13.22
CA ILE A 6 -64.48 -12.84 -13.07
C ILE A 6 -63.16 -13.59 -13.33
N ARG A 7 -62.22 -12.94 -14.00
CA ARG A 7 -60.84 -13.39 -14.17
C ARG A 7 -60.18 -13.57 -12.79
N CYS A 8 -59.89 -14.81 -12.37
CA CYS A 8 -59.01 -15.04 -11.22
C CYS A 8 -57.54 -15.01 -11.68
N ALA A 9 -56.95 -13.85 -11.40
CA ALA A 9 -55.53 -13.55 -11.35
C ALA A 9 -54.71 -14.69 -10.74
N LEU A 10 -53.63 -15.10 -11.41
CA LEU A 10 -52.24 -14.77 -11.03
C LEU A 10 -51.93 -14.99 -9.55
N GLY A 11 -51.06 -15.97 -9.29
CA GLY A 11 -50.46 -16.13 -7.97
C GLY A 11 -49.43 -17.27 -7.89
N SER A 12 -48.65 -17.53 -8.94
CA SER A 12 -47.46 -18.39 -8.80
C SER A 12 -46.38 -17.62 -8.05
N ILE A 13 -46.35 -17.81 -6.73
CA ILE A 13 -45.28 -17.36 -5.85
C ILE A 13 -44.05 -18.21 -6.17
N LEU A 14 -43.17 -17.67 -7.00
CA LEU A 14 -41.83 -18.21 -7.23
C LEU A 14 -40.92 -17.76 -6.07
N CYS A 15 -40.85 -18.57 -5.02
CA CYS A 15 -39.85 -18.42 -3.97
C CYS A 15 -38.46 -18.72 -4.54
N MET A 16 -37.78 -17.70 -5.06
CA MET A 16 -36.33 -17.74 -5.29
C MET A 16 -35.64 -17.79 -3.93
N ALA A 17 -35.26 -18.99 -3.52
CA ALA A 17 -34.32 -19.18 -2.42
C ALA A 17 -32.93 -18.70 -2.88
N LEU A 18 -32.56 -17.47 -2.50
CA LEU A 18 -31.16 -17.05 -2.54
C LEU A 18 -30.41 -17.83 -1.44
N ALA A 19 -29.91 -19.01 -1.80
CA ALA A 19 -28.87 -19.68 -1.05
C ALA A 19 -27.57 -18.88 -1.22
N GLY A 20 -27.40 -17.86 -0.39
CA GLY A 20 -26.13 -17.18 -0.24
C GLY A 20 -25.12 -18.14 0.37
N CYS A 21 -24.14 -18.58 -0.42
CA CYS A 21 -22.92 -19.17 0.13
C CYS A 21 -22.29 -18.13 1.04
N LEU A 22 -22.46 -18.28 2.36
CA LEU A 22 -21.50 -17.74 3.31
C LEU A 22 -20.19 -18.49 3.06
N SER A 23 -19.36 -17.94 2.17
CA SER A 23 -17.93 -18.19 2.24
C SER A 23 -17.51 -17.69 3.62
N THR A 24 -17.23 -18.63 4.52
CA THR A 24 -16.47 -18.35 5.73
C THR A 24 -15.15 -17.75 5.26
N ALA A 25 -15.06 -16.42 5.27
CA ALA A 25 -13.82 -15.71 5.08
C ALA A 25 -12.91 -16.17 6.21
N SER A 26 -11.97 -17.05 5.88
CA SER A 26 -10.79 -17.33 6.67
C SER A 26 -10.23 -15.97 7.08
N GLY A 27 -10.23 -15.66 8.38
CA GLY A 27 -9.74 -14.38 8.89
C GLY A 27 -8.33 -14.09 8.38
N PRO A 28 -7.95 -12.81 8.20
CA PRO A 28 -6.65 -12.50 7.64
C PRO A 28 -5.55 -13.11 8.51
N VAL A 29 -4.66 -13.85 7.86
CA VAL A 29 -3.41 -14.35 8.42
C VAL A 29 -2.63 -13.17 8.99
N ALA A 30 -2.07 -13.35 10.19
CA ALA A 30 -1.23 -12.37 10.86
C ALA A 30 -0.16 -11.80 9.91
N GLY A 31 -0.35 -10.54 9.53
CA GLY A 31 0.50 -9.77 8.64
C GLY A 31 0.23 -8.29 8.87
N THR A 32 1.14 -7.43 8.46
CA THR A 32 1.08 -5.97 8.69
C THR A 32 0.01 -5.25 7.85
N ARG A 33 -0.73 -5.97 7.00
CA ARG A 33 -1.76 -5.43 6.09
C ARG A 33 -2.95 -6.38 5.95
N ASP A 34 -4.16 -5.84 6.07
CA ASP A 34 -5.41 -6.48 5.67
C ASP A 34 -5.52 -6.53 4.13
N GLN A 35 -5.49 -7.75 3.58
CA GLN A 35 -5.53 -7.97 2.12
C GLN A 35 -6.94 -7.81 1.53
N SER A 36 -7.99 -7.73 2.34
CA SER A 36 -9.35 -7.45 1.88
C SER A 36 -9.58 -5.98 1.55
N VAL A 37 -8.73 -5.08 2.08
CA VAL A 37 -8.78 -3.65 1.82
C VAL A 37 -8.05 -3.34 0.50
N PRO A 38 -8.72 -2.67 -0.47
CA PRO A 38 -8.08 -2.25 -1.71
C PRO A 38 -6.84 -1.38 -1.46
N MET A 39 -5.83 -1.55 -2.31
CA MET A 39 -4.63 -0.71 -2.31
C MET A 39 -4.69 0.28 -3.45
N SER A 40 -4.29 1.52 -3.19
CA SER A 40 -4.16 2.58 -4.17
C SER A 40 -2.70 2.96 -4.36
N SER A 41 -2.39 3.56 -5.50
CA SER A 41 -1.10 4.17 -5.77
C SER A 41 -1.28 5.60 -6.26
N LEU A 42 -0.25 6.41 -6.14
CA LEU A 42 -0.26 7.81 -6.54
C LEU A 42 -0.36 7.93 -8.07
N ALA A 43 -1.53 8.36 -8.55
CA ALA A 43 -1.79 8.50 -9.98
C ALA A 43 -0.93 9.59 -10.64
N SER A 44 -0.74 10.72 -9.96
CA SER A 44 0.05 11.86 -10.44
C SER A 44 1.53 11.77 -10.05
N PHE A 45 2.10 10.57 -10.01
CA PHE A 45 3.49 10.36 -9.60
C PHE A 45 4.48 10.98 -10.60
N ASP A 46 5.29 11.93 -10.13
CA ASP A 46 6.38 12.53 -10.91
C ASP A 46 7.74 11.88 -10.54
N PRO A 47 8.31 11.02 -11.42
CA PRO A 47 9.60 10.38 -11.16
C PRO A 47 10.78 11.36 -11.09
N ALA A 48 10.69 12.53 -11.73
CA ALA A 48 11.75 13.52 -11.70
C ALA A 48 11.85 14.17 -10.32
N GLN A 49 10.71 14.61 -9.76
CA GLN A 49 10.65 15.19 -8.41
C GLN A 49 10.91 14.15 -7.31
N PHE A 50 10.49 12.90 -7.52
CA PHE A 50 10.70 11.82 -6.55
C PHE A 50 12.16 11.30 -6.51
N SER A 51 12.96 11.57 -7.54
CA SER A 51 14.35 11.13 -7.61
C SER A 51 15.20 11.70 -6.46
N GLY A 52 16.32 11.04 -6.17
CA GLY A 52 17.23 11.37 -5.09
C GLY A 52 17.09 10.45 -3.88
N ARG A 53 17.77 10.85 -2.80
CA ARG A 53 17.86 10.06 -1.56
C ARG A 53 16.68 10.32 -0.65
N TRP A 54 16.23 9.26 0.01
CA TRP A 54 15.21 9.25 1.04
C TRP A 54 15.69 8.45 2.24
N TYR A 55 15.44 8.94 3.44
CA TYR A 55 15.69 8.24 4.69
C TYR A 55 14.43 7.52 5.14
N GLU A 56 14.58 6.28 5.58
CA GLU A 56 13.50 5.55 6.22
C GLU A 56 13.30 6.08 7.64
N VAL A 57 12.10 6.55 7.95
CA VAL A 57 11.78 7.15 9.27
C VAL A 57 10.82 6.29 10.07
N GLU A 58 9.91 5.57 9.42
CA GLU A 58 9.05 4.56 10.07
C GLU A 58 8.91 3.32 9.18
N ALA A 59 8.88 2.14 9.81
CA ALA A 59 8.77 0.85 9.13
C ALA A 59 8.22 -0.24 10.07
N TYR A 60 7.85 -1.38 9.48
CA TYR A 60 7.61 -2.61 10.23
C TYR A 60 8.93 -3.35 10.42
N VAL A 61 9.62 -3.04 11.51
CA VAL A 61 10.93 -3.64 11.84
C VAL A 61 10.70 -5.01 12.50
N PRO A 62 11.18 -6.12 11.91
CA PRO A 62 11.07 -7.44 12.52
C PRO A 62 11.75 -7.51 13.89
N ASP A 63 11.29 -8.42 14.75
CA ASP A 63 11.93 -8.65 16.05
C ASP A 63 13.39 -9.08 15.86
N GLY A 64 14.28 -8.45 16.62
CA GLY A 64 15.73 -8.69 16.54
C GLY A 64 16.46 -7.88 15.46
N ALA A 65 15.75 -7.20 14.55
CA ALA A 65 16.36 -6.28 13.59
C ALA A 65 16.43 -4.83 14.14
N SER A 66 17.50 -4.12 13.81
CA SER A 66 17.71 -2.71 14.15
C SER A 66 17.21 -1.75 13.06
N CYS A 67 17.13 -2.19 11.81
CA CYS A 67 16.63 -1.44 10.67
C CYS A 67 16.14 -2.36 9.54
N VAL A 68 15.47 -1.79 8.53
CA VAL A 68 15.03 -2.53 7.32
C VAL A 68 15.75 -2.02 6.09
N LEU A 69 15.57 -0.74 5.73
CA LEU A 69 16.25 -0.09 4.60
C LEU A 69 17.30 0.91 5.07
N GLY A 70 16.99 1.68 6.12
CA GLY A 70 17.77 2.84 6.58
C GLY A 70 17.66 4.04 5.63
N ALA A 71 17.92 3.85 4.33
CA ALA A 71 17.67 4.80 3.28
C ALA A 71 17.43 4.10 1.93
N VAL A 72 16.94 4.85 0.94
CA VAL A 72 16.80 4.40 -0.43
C VAL A 72 17.05 5.58 -1.38
N THR A 73 17.75 5.35 -2.48
CA THR A 73 17.95 6.34 -3.54
C THR A 73 17.24 5.90 -4.79
N PHE A 74 16.42 6.80 -5.35
CA PHE A 74 15.70 6.60 -6.60
C PHE A 74 16.33 7.45 -7.71
N SER A 75 16.59 6.86 -8.86
CA SER A 75 17.13 7.59 -10.02
C SER A 75 16.28 7.35 -11.26
N ARG A 76 15.55 8.39 -11.70
CA ARG A 76 14.73 8.35 -12.92
C ARG A 76 15.51 7.91 -14.14
N GLN A 77 14.88 7.03 -14.93
CA GLN A 77 15.30 6.67 -16.28
C GLN A 77 14.41 7.34 -17.33
N LYS A 78 14.92 7.48 -18.56
CA LYS A 78 14.20 8.14 -19.66
C LYS A 78 12.92 7.40 -20.07
N ASN A 79 12.91 6.07 -19.94
CA ASN A 79 11.78 5.20 -20.26
C ASN A 79 10.70 5.16 -19.14
N GLY A 80 10.89 5.93 -18.06
CA GLY A 80 9.97 5.96 -16.93
C GLY A 80 10.29 4.95 -15.84
N ASP A 81 11.24 4.03 -16.04
CA ASP A 81 11.76 3.18 -14.95
C ASP A 81 12.55 4.00 -13.93
N MET A 82 12.86 3.38 -12.81
CA MET A 82 13.74 3.94 -11.80
C MET A 82 14.90 2.98 -11.55
N ILE A 83 16.07 3.49 -11.20
CA ILE A 83 17.09 2.69 -10.52
C ILE A 83 16.90 2.90 -9.02
N LEU A 84 16.80 1.81 -8.27
CA LEU A 84 16.70 1.81 -6.81
C LEU A 84 18.03 1.32 -6.23
N SER A 85 18.45 1.98 -5.15
CA SER A 85 19.56 1.54 -4.33
C SER A 85 19.15 1.66 -2.86
N GLU A 86 18.91 0.53 -2.21
CA GLU A 86 18.57 0.44 -0.79
C GLU A 86 19.85 0.55 0.07
N GLY A 87 19.72 1.09 1.27
CA GLY A 87 20.78 1.15 2.27
C GLY A 87 21.38 2.54 2.55
N PRO A 88 22.31 2.61 3.52
CA PRO A 88 22.81 1.49 4.32
C PRO A 88 21.90 1.16 5.52
N CYS A 89 21.76 -0.14 5.79
CA CYS A 89 21.20 -0.71 7.01
C CYS A 89 22.03 -1.96 7.35
N SER A 90 22.44 -2.12 8.61
CA SER A 90 23.34 -3.22 9.03
C SER A 90 22.67 -4.59 8.96
N ASP A 91 21.37 -4.65 9.20
CA ASP A 91 20.59 -5.91 9.18
C ASP A 91 19.83 -6.11 7.86
N GLY A 92 19.93 -5.15 6.94
CA GLY A 92 19.16 -5.12 5.70
C GLY A 92 19.85 -5.92 4.60
N ASN A 93 19.08 -6.72 3.87
CA ASN A 93 19.52 -7.30 2.60
C ASN A 93 19.42 -6.24 1.50
N LEU A 94 20.45 -5.39 1.41
CA LEU A 94 20.46 -4.22 0.54
C LEU A 94 20.44 -4.63 -0.94
N ARG A 95 19.45 -4.14 -1.68
CA ARG A 95 19.32 -4.38 -3.12
C ARG A 95 19.62 -3.13 -3.92
N ARG A 96 20.22 -3.34 -5.09
CA ARG A 96 20.35 -2.31 -6.13
C ARG A 96 19.94 -2.90 -7.47
N GLY A 97 19.15 -2.17 -8.23
CA GLY A 97 18.71 -2.63 -9.54
C GLY A 97 17.69 -1.71 -10.20
N VAL A 98 17.21 -2.15 -11.35
CA VAL A 98 16.12 -1.47 -12.07
C VAL A 98 14.80 -1.84 -11.40
N ALA A 99 14.00 -0.83 -11.12
CA ALA A 99 12.59 -0.96 -10.79
C ALA A 99 11.77 -0.59 -12.04
N THR A 100 11.23 -1.61 -12.68
CA THR A 100 10.49 -1.48 -13.94
C THR A 100 9.11 -0.92 -13.66
N ARG A 101 8.70 0.12 -14.38
CA ARG A 101 7.36 0.70 -14.22
C ARG A 101 6.28 -0.28 -14.69
N ILE A 102 5.33 -0.54 -13.82
CA ILE A 102 4.14 -1.37 -14.12
C ILE A 102 2.83 -0.57 -14.01
N GLY A 103 2.91 0.70 -13.61
CA GLY A 103 1.77 1.63 -13.58
C GLY A 103 2.13 2.97 -12.95
N PRO A 104 1.15 3.89 -12.83
CA PRO A 104 1.34 5.15 -12.12
C PRO A 104 1.72 4.92 -10.65
N GLY A 105 2.93 5.33 -10.27
CA GLY A 105 3.47 5.11 -8.93
C GLY A 105 3.68 3.62 -8.58
N ARG A 106 3.73 2.71 -9.56
CA ARG A 106 3.92 1.27 -9.33
C ARG A 106 5.11 0.75 -10.09
N PHE A 107 5.94 -0.02 -9.41
CA PHE A 107 7.14 -0.61 -9.97
C PHE A 107 7.27 -2.07 -9.58
N ASN A 108 7.89 -2.88 -10.44
CA ASN A 108 8.41 -4.18 -10.08
C ASN A 108 9.91 -4.06 -9.80
N PHE A 109 10.37 -4.45 -8.62
CA PHE A 109 11.75 -4.35 -8.18
C PHE A 109 12.20 -5.65 -7.51
N ALA A 110 13.19 -6.30 -8.12
CA ALA A 110 13.74 -7.58 -7.64
C ALA A 110 12.65 -8.66 -7.39
N GLY A 111 11.62 -8.69 -8.24
CA GLY A 111 10.52 -9.67 -8.17
C GLY A 111 9.36 -9.26 -7.25
N ASP A 112 9.47 -8.15 -6.54
CA ASP A 112 8.42 -7.61 -5.68
C ASP A 112 7.79 -6.35 -6.28
N GLU A 113 6.48 -6.17 -6.09
CA GLU A 113 5.82 -4.91 -6.42
C GLU A 113 6.07 -3.85 -5.34
N LEU A 114 6.49 -2.66 -5.76
CA LEU A 114 6.69 -1.46 -4.94
C LEU A 114 5.78 -0.33 -5.42
N TRP A 115 4.90 0.13 -4.55
CA TRP A 115 3.90 1.13 -4.85
C TRP A 115 4.16 2.39 -4.01
N VAL A 116 4.13 3.55 -4.65
CA VAL A 116 4.11 4.85 -4.00
C VAL A 116 2.65 5.17 -3.71
N LEU A 117 2.26 5.17 -2.44
CA LEU A 117 0.86 5.41 -2.03
C LEU A 117 0.56 6.90 -1.96
N TRP A 118 1.54 7.67 -1.50
CA TRP A 118 1.41 9.09 -1.28
C TRP A 118 2.79 9.76 -1.21
N VAL A 119 2.83 11.02 -1.60
CA VAL A 119 3.92 11.96 -1.34
C VAL A 119 3.30 13.30 -1.01
N ASP A 120 3.91 14.06 -0.10
CA ASP A 120 3.47 15.42 0.17
C ASP A 120 3.77 16.36 -1.00
N GLN A 121 3.15 17.53 -0.99
CA GLN A 121 3.24 18.49 -2.11
C GLN A 121 4.68 18.93 -2.42
N SER A 122 5.54 18.95 -1.41
CA SER A 122 6.95 19.37 -1.53
C SER A 122 7.91 18.23 -1.87
N TYR A 123 7.44 16.98 -1.97
CA TYR A 123 8.31 15.81 -2.16
C TYR A 123 9.36 15.63 -1.05
N ASP A 124 8.97 15.95 0.19
CA ASP A 124 9.77 15.82 1.39
C ASP A 124 9.43 14.57 2.21
N VAL A 125 8.19 14.10 2.17
CA VAL A 125 7.72 12.90 2.88
C VAL A 125 6.89 12.02 1.95
N ALA A 126 7.18 10.72 1.95
CA ALA A 126 6.49 9.76 1.12
C ALA A 126 6.13 8.48 1.87
N VAL A 127 5.14 7.77 1.36
CA VAL A 127 4.80 6.41 1.78
C VAL A 127 4.96 5.48 0.59
N ILE A 128 5.86 4.50 0.73
CA ILE A 128 5.99 3.41 -0.22
C ILE A 128 5.62 2.10 0.47
N ALA A 129 5.04 1.16 -0.27
CA ALA A 129 4.65 -0.12 0.27
C ALA A 129 4.57 -1.21 -0.80
N THR A 130 4.53 -2.46 -0.35
CA THR A 130 4.24 -3.63 -1.18
C THR A 130 2.82 -4.11 -0.90
N PRO A 131 2.10 -4.67 -1.90
CA PRO A 131 0.82 -5.32 -1.67
C PRO A 131 0.89 -6.46 -0.64
N THR A 132 2.06 -7.08 -0.49
CA THR A 132 2.32 -8.17 0.45
C THR A 132 2.46 -7.73 1.91
N GLY A 133 2.53 -6.41 2.19
CA GLY A 133 2.46 -5.89 3.56
C GLY A 133 3.70 -5.14 4.05
N LYS A 134 4.78 -5.05 3.28
CA LYS A 134 5.91 -4.18 3.67
C LYS A 134 5.52 -2.72 3.44
N ALA A 135 5.86 -1.82 4.36
CA ALA A 135 5.66 -0.40 4.16
C ALA A 135 6.76 0.43 4.83
N HIS A 136 7.06 1.55 4.21
CA HIS A 136 8.12 2.46 4.62
C HIS A 136 7.62 3.90 4.53
N VAL A 137 7.68 4.62 5.64
CA VAL A 137 7.56 6.08 5.63
C VAL A 137 8.95 6.64 5.39
N LEU A 138 9.05 7.45 4.36
CA LEU A 138 10.30 8.02 3.88
C LEU A 138 10.31 9.53 4.08
N SER A 139 11.49 10.10 4.30
CA SER A 139 11.70 11.53 4.43
C SER A 139 12.99 11.98 3.77
N ARG A 140 13.02 13.20 3.23
CA ARG A 140 14.27 13.86 2.80
C ARG A 140 15.17 14.24 3.99
N ALA A 141 14.59 14.36 5.18
CA ALA A 141 15.29 14.56 6.44
C ALA A 141 15.28 13.28 7.30
N LEU A 142 16.05 13.27 8.40
CA LEU A 142 16.08 12.12 9.32
C LEU A 142 14.83 12.05 10.23
N GLU A 143 14.04 13.12 10.26
CA GLU A 143 12.82 13.25 11.04
C GLU A 143 11.68 13.77 10.14
N ILE A 144 10.46 13.72 10.66
CA ILE A 144 9.26 14.25 9.99
C ILE A 144 8.40 15.06 10.95
N PRO A 145 7.80 16.17 10.48
CA PRO A 145 6.79 16.92 11.21
C PRO A 145 5.60 16.04 11.64
N ARG A 146 4.94 16.42 12.75
CA ARG A 146 3.86 15.61 13.35
C ARG A 146 2.64 15.47 12.45
N ASP A 147 2.27 16.52 11.74
CA ASP A 147 1.20 16.56 10.76
C ASP A 147 1.50 15.63 9.57
N LYS A 148 2.70 15.70 8.99
CA LYS A 148 3.12 14.80 7.90
C LYS A 148 3.18 13.33 8.36
N ARG A 149 3.61 13.08 9.61
CA ARG A 149 3.55 11.73 10.21
C ARG A 149 2.12 11.21 10.33
N LYS A 150 1.20 12.05 10.81
CA LYS A 150 -0.21 11.69 10.89
C LYS A 150 -0.75 11.36 9.50
N ALA A 151 -0.50 12.20 8.50
CA ALA A 151 -0.93 11.96 7.12
C ALA A 151 -0.37 10.65 6.55
N ALA A 152 0.92 10.38 6.74
CA ALA A 152 1.54 9.13 6.29
C ALA A 152 0.87 7.89 6.91
N ARG A 153 0.56 7.94 8.21
CA ARG A 153 -0.14 6.87 8.93
C ARG A 153 -1.60 6.74 8.50
N ASP A 154 -2.31 7.84 8.29
CA ASP A 154 -3.68 7.83 7.76
C ASP A 154 -3.73 7.17 6.38
N ILE A 155 -2.76 7.46 5.49
CA ILE A 155 -2.62 6.79 4.18
C ILE A 155 -2.39 5.29 4.33
N LEU A 156 -1.52 4.88 5.26
CA LEU A 156 -1.29 3.46 5.54
C LEU A 156 -2.58 2.77 6.02
N THR A 157 -3.28 3.35 7.00
CA THR A 157 -4.55 2.83 7.51
C THR A 157 -5.63 2.76 6.43
N TRP A 158 -5.74 3.78 5.58
CA TRP A 158 -6.70 3.78 4.47
C TRP A 158 -6.42 2.65 3.47
N ASN A 159 -5.15 2.30 3.30
CA ASN A 159 -4.72 1.15 2.52
C ASN A 159 -4.65 -0.13 3.38
N GLY A 160 -5.33 -0.26 4.52
CA GLY A 160 -5.44 -1.51 5.27
C GLY A 160 -4.18 -1.94 6.03
N PHE A 161 -3.18 -1.08 6.20
CA PHE A 161 -2.01 -1.39 7.03
C PHE A 161 -2.29 -1.16 8.52
N ASP A 162 -1.77 -2.06 9.37
CA ASP A 162 -1.85 -1.93 10.82
C ASP A 162 -0.77 -0.98 11.36
N VAL A 163 -1.10 0.31 11.47
CA VAL A 163 -0.18 1.32 12.00
C VAL A 163 0.15 1.17 13.49
N SER A 164 -0.54 0.28 14.23
CA SER A 164 -0.27 0.02 15.65
C SER A 164 1.04 -0.75 15.86
N THR A 165 1.52 -1.45 14.85
CA THR A 165 2.80 -2.16 14.83
C THR A 165 3.90 -1.40 14.09
N LEU A 166 3.57 -0.26 13.46
CA LEU A 166 4.54 0.62 12.80
C LEU A 166 5.43 1.34 13.82
N ARG A 167 6.75 1.31 13.64
CA ARG A 167 7.73 1.86 14.58
C ARG A 167 8.72 2.80 13.87
N PRO A 168 9.39 3.69 14.61
CA PRO A 168 10.54 4.41 14.08
C PRO A 168 11.59 3.43 13.51
N ALA A 169 12.05 3.69 12.29
CA ALA A 169 12.96 2.80 11.56
C ALA A 169 14.40 2.84 12.07
N ARG A 170 14.77 3.92 12.78
CA ARG A 170 16.00 3.98 13.57
C ARG A 170 15.64 3.93 15.05
N ARG A 171 16.08 2.89 15.73
CA ARG A 171 16.14 2.87 17.20
C ARG A 171 17.47 3.51 17.60
N ARG A 172 17.42 4.40 18.59
CA ARG A 172 18.62 4.95 19.24
C ARG A 172 19.35 3.84 19.98
#